data_AF-A0A6V8CYJ9-F1
#
_entry.id   AF-A0A6V8CYJ9-F1
#
_cell.length_a   1.000
_cell.length_b   1.000
_cell.length_c   1.000
_cell.angle_alpha   90.00
_cell.angle_beta   90.00
_cell.angle_gamma   90.00
#
_symmetry.space_group_name_H-M   'P 1'
#
loop_
_entity.id
_entity.type
_entity.pdbx_description
1 polymer ?
#
loop_
_entity_poly.entity_id
_entity_poly.type
_entity_poly.pdbx_seq_one_letter_code
_entity_poly.pdbx_strand_id
1 'polypeptide(L)' 'VVARSYAKMLESYEWEHEVRNSIITKEPVGVCAFITPWNFPLHQIVGKVAPALAA' A
#
# COMPACT_ATOMS: atom_id res chain seq x y z
N VAL A 1 4.35 9.61 -10.87
CA VAL A 1 5.36 8.52 -10.83
C VAL A 1 5.07 7.57 -9.68
N VAL A 2 5.07 8.03 -8.44
CA VAL A 2 4.83 7.22 -7.22
C VAL A 2 3.49 6.47 -7.21
N ALA A 3 2.36 7.12 -7.51
CA ALA A 3 1.07 6.41 -7.55
C ALA A 3 1.03 5.29 -8.61
N ARG A 4 1.64 5.53 -9.78
CA ARG A 4 1.72 4.54 -10.87
C ARG A 4 2.59 3.34 -10.50
N SER A 5 3.67 3.54 -9.71
CA SER A 5 4.48 2.40 -9.26
C SER A 5 3.70 1.50 -8.31
N TYR A 6 2.93 2.05 -7.37
CA TYR A 6 2.07 1.25 -6.51
C TYR A 6 1.00 0.50 -7.30
N ALA A 7 0.33 1.15 -8.25
CA ALA A 7 -0.63 0.49 -9.12
C ALA A 7 -0.01 -0.69 -9.90
N LYS A 8 1.22 -0.51 -10.42
CA LYS A 8 1.93 -1.58 -11.12
C LYS A 8 2.33 -2.74 -10.18
N MET A 9 2.64 -2.46 -8.92
CA MET A 9 2.96 -3.52 -7.94
C MET A 9 1.74 -4.40 -7.63
N LEU A 10 0.53 -3.85 -7.69
CA LEU A 10 -0.70 -4.61 -7.46
C LEU A 10 -0.98 -5.66 -8.54
N GLU A 11 -0.49 -5.46 -9.77
CA GLU A 11 -0.68 -6.42 -10.87
C GLU A 11 -0.08 -7.80 -10.56
N SER A 12 0.95 -7.86 -9.71
CA SER A 12 1.64 -9.09 -9.33
C SER A 12 1.62 -9.34 -7.82
N TYR A 13 0.69 -8.74 -7.08
CA TYR A 13 0.65 -8.84 -5.62
C TYR A 13 -0.12 -10.11 -5.19
N GLU A 14 0.56 -11.00 -4.47
CA GLU A 14 -0.07 -12.17 -3.85
C GLU A 14 -0.72 -11.79 -2.52
N TRP A 15 -2.05 -11.73 -2.52
CA TRP A 15 -2.88 -11.47 -1.34
C TRP A 15 -2.95 -12.67 -0.40
N GLU A 16 -2.97 -13.87 -0.98
CA GLU A 16 -2.99 -15.13 -0.24
C GLU A 16 -1.81 -15.98 -0.67
N HIS A 17 -1.16 -16.63 0.29
CA HIS A 17 -0.16 -17.63 0.01
C HIS A 17 -0.24 -18.76 1.03
N GLU A 18 -0.02 -19.98 0.55
CA GLU A 18 -0.04 -21.17 1.38
C GLU A 18 1.34 -21.42 1.99
N VAL A 19 1.36 -21.64 3.30
CA VAL A 19 2.54 -22.05 4.05
C VAL A 19 2.22 -23.34 4.79
N ARG A 20 2.71 -24.46 4.25
CA ARG A 20 2.46 -25.83 4.75
C ARG A 20 0.97 -26.20 4.70
N ASN A 21 0.28 -26.12 5.84
CA ASN A 21 -1.14 -26.46 6.00
C ASN A 21 -1.95 -25.22 6.42
N SER A 22 -1.46 -24.02 6.10
CA SER A 22 -2.05 -22.75 6.55
C SER A 22 -2.05 -21.74 5.40
N ILE A 23 -3.14 -20.99 5.29
CA ILE A 23 -3.29 -19.89 4.32
C ILE A 23 -3.00 -18.59 5.06
N ILE A 24 -2.09 -17.78 4.50
CA ILE A 24 -1.81 -16.45 5.01
C ILE A 24 -2.45 -15.45 4.05
N THR A 25 -3.52 -14.82 4.51
CA THR A 25 -4.23 -13.75 3.80
C THR A 25 -3.75 -12.40 4.31
N LYS A 26 -3.48 -11.48 3.38
CA LYS A 26 -3.13 -10.08 3.67
C LYS A 26 -4.38 -9.24 3.52
N GLU A 27 -4.71 -8.48 4.56
CA GLU A 27 -5.90 -7.63 4.60
C GLU A 27 -5.51 -6.19 4.94
N PRO A 28 -6.31 -5.21 4.51
CA PRO A 28 -6.09 -3.81 4.88
C PRO A 28 -6.24 -3.63 6.39
N VAL A 29 -5.36 -2.80 6.97
CA VAL A 29 -5.40 -2.49 8.42
C VAL A 29 -6.64 -1.66 8.82
N GLY A 30 -7.32 -1.04 7.85
CA GLY A 30 -8.48 -0.17 8.06
C GLY A 30 -8.14 1.32 7.96
N VAL A 31 -8.72 2.12 8.85
CA VAL A 31 -8.62 3.60 8.81
C VAL A 31 -7.20 4.06 9.14
N CYS A 32 -6.61 4.86 8.25
CA CYS A 32 -5.27 5.40 8.41
C CYS A 32 -5.27 6.94 8.53
N ALA A 33 -4.52 7.48 9.49
CA ALA A 33 -4.23 8.90 9.61
C ALA A 33 -2.79 9.20 9.18
N PHE A 34 -2.58 10.21 8.33
CA PHE A 34 -1.26 10.55 7.80
C PHE A 34 -0.78 11.93 8.25
N ILE A 35 0.41 11.96 8.86
CA ILE A 35 1.15 13.18 9.17
C ILE A 35 2.27 13.33 8.13
N THR A 36 2.33 14.47 7.45
CA THR A 36 3.31 14.74 6.38
C THR A 36 4.09 16.04 6.62
N PRO A 37 5.41 16.06 6.38
CA PRO A 37 6.22 17.28 6.45
C PRO A 37 5.96 18.21 5.26
N TRP A 38 6.36 19.48 5.39
CA TRP A 38 6.03 20.56 4.45
C TRP A 38 7.05 20.76 3.32
N ASN A 39 8.19 20.08 3.35
CA ASN A 39 9.27 20.28 2.37
C ASN A 39 8.95 19.75 0.97
N PHE A 40 8.15 18.67 0.86
CA PHE A 40 7.66 18.12 -0.41
C PHE A 40 6.22 17.63 -0.28
N PRO A 41 5.25 18.52 -0.02
CA PRO A 41 3.93 18.15 0.49
C PRO A 41 3.19 17.19 -0.42
N LEU A 42 3.20 17.45 -1.74
CA LEU A 42 2.53 16.58 -2.71
C LEU A 42 3.15 15.18 -2.77
N HIS A 43 4.48 15.09 -2.83
CA HIS A 43 5.17 13.79 -2.88
C HIS A 43 4.94 12.99 -1.60
N GLN A 44 4.99 13.65 -0.44
CA GLN A 44 4.83 13.02 0.87
C GLN A 44 3.41 12.50 1.09
N ILE A 45 2.38 13.25 0.68
CA ILE A 45 0.99 12.79 0.76
C ILE A 45 0.77 11.61 -0.18
N VAL A 46 1.20 11.72 -1.45
CA VAL A 46 1.02 10.65 -2.43
C VAL A 46 1.73 9.37 -2.02
N GLY A 47 2.93 9.46 -1.42
CA GLY A 47 3.69 8.31 -0.92
C GLY A 47 3.01 7.55 0.23
N LYS A 48 2.02 8.15 0.90
CA LYS A 48 1.24 7.50 1.97
C LYS A 48 -0.14 7.05 1.50
N VAL A 49 -0.85 7.93 0.79
CA VAL A 49 -2.22 7.67 0.34
C VAL A 49 -2.26 6.57 -0.72
N ALA A 50 -1.32 6.58 -1.68
CA ALA A 50 -1.32 5.58 -2.75
C ALA A 50 -1.18 4.13 -2.24
N PRO A 51 -0.22 3.77 -1.37
CA PRO A 51 -0.14 2.42 -0.83
C PRO A 51 -1.28 2.09 0.13
N ALA A 52 -1.83 3.07 0.86
CA ALA A 52 -2.94 2.83 1.78
C ALA A 52 -4.26 2.51 1.06
N LEU A 53 -4.49 3.08 -0.12
CA LEU A 53 -5.61 2.74 -0.99
C LEU A 53 -5.38 1.44 -1.78
N ALA A 54 -4.11 1.05 -1.94
CA ALA A 54 -3.73 -0.17 -2.66
C ALA A 54 -3.81 -1.43 -1.77
N ALA A 55 -3.73 -1.26 -0.45
CA ALA A 55 -3.76 -2.32 0.55
C ALA A 55 -5.14 -2.96 0.75
#